data_AF-A0A350UVR5-F1
#
_entry.id   AF-A0A350UVR5-F1
#
_cell.length_a   1.000
_cell.length_b   1.000
_cell.length_c   1.000
_cell.angle_alpha   90.00
_cell.angle_beta   90.00
_cell.angle_gamma   90.00
#
_symmetry.space_group_name_H-M   'P 1'
#
loop_
_entity.id
_entity.type
_entity.pdbx_description
1 polymer ?
#
loop_
_entity_poly.entity_id
_entity_poly.type
_entity_poly.pdbx_seq_one_letter_code
_entity_poly.pdbx_strand_id
1 'polypeptide(L)' 'MARKLDPITPGEILLEEFMKPMNISQNKLARDIDVPIARINYIV' A
#
# COMPACT_ATOMS: atom_id res chain seq x y z
N MET A 1 -9.05 -8.08 -30.34
CA MET A 1 -8.10 -8.31 -29.23
C MET A 1 -8.72 -7.75 -27.96
N ALA A 2 -8.79 -8.53 -26.88
CA ALA A 2 -9.20 -8.01 -25.59
C ALA A 2 -8.17 -6.97 -25.12
N ARG A 3 -8.62 -5.78 -24.71
CA ARG A 3 -7.74 -4.79 -24.06
C ARG A 3 -7.23 -5.41 -22.76
N LYS A 4 -5.91 -5.51 -22.59
CA LYS A 4 -5.32 -5.84 -21.30
C LYS A 4 -5.57 -4.66 -20.36
N LEU A 5 -6.03 -4.97 -19.15
CA LEU A 5 -6.12 -4.00 -18.08
C LEU A 5 -4.70 -3.64 -17.62
N ASP A 6 -4.54 -2.43 -17.11
CA ASP A 6 -3.31 -2.03 -16.46
C ASP A 6 -3.10 -2.89 -15.20
N PRO A 7 -1.85 -3.30 -14.91
CA PRO A 7 -1.56 -4.09 -13.74
C PRO A 7 -1.72 -3.23 -12.48
N ILE A 8 -2.44 -3.78 -11.49
CA ILE A 8 -2.55 -3.17 -10.16
C ILE A 8 -1.36 -3.65 -9.33
N THR A 9 -0.65 -2.71 -8.73
CA THR A 9 0.50 -2.98 -7.86
C THR A 9 0.06 -3.32 -6.44
N PRO A 10 0.89 -4.06 -5.66
CA PRO A 10 0.61 -4.30 -4.25
C PRO A 10 0.48 -3.00 -3.42
N GLY A 11 1.18 -1.92 -3.80
CA GLY A 11 1.08 -0.61 -3.15
C GLY A 11 -0.26 0.06 -3.32
N GLU A 12 -0.81 0.00 -4.53
CA GLU A 12 -2.16 0.51 -4.81
C GLU A 12 -3.21 -0.24 -3.99
N ILE A 13 -3.10 -1.57 -3.89
CA ILE A 13 -3.99 -2.39 -3.05
C ILE A 13 -3.86 -1.99 -1.58
N LEU A 14 -2.62 -1.92 -1.07
CA LEU A 14 -2.36 -1.54 0.32
C LEU A 14 -2.95 -0.16 0.65
N LEU A 15 -2.81 0.81 -0.26
CA LEU A 15 -3.29 2.17 -0.06
C LEU A 15 -4.83 2.25 -0.09
N GLU A 16 -5.45 1.72 -1.15
CA GLU A 16 -6.89 1.89 -1.40
C GLU A 16 -7.76 0.96 -0.56
N GLU A 17 -7.32 -0.28 -0.32
CA GLU A 17 -8.15 -1.30 0.33
C GLU A 17 -7.89 -1.44 1.83
N PHE A 18 -6.76 -0.94 2.34
CA PHE A 18 -6.39 -1.06 3.75
C PHE A 18 -6.16 0.30 4.41
N MET A 19 -5.19 1.07 3.94
CA MET A 19 -4.75 2.28 4.64
C MET A 19 -5.79 3.39 4.66
N LYS A 20 -6.43 3.68 3.52
CA LYS A 20 -7.51 4.67 3.44
C LYS A 20 -8.74 4.24 4.24
N PRO A 21 -9.29 3.00 4.10
CA PRO A 21 -10.44 2.55 4.91
C PRO A 21 -10.17 2.55 6.41
N MET A 22 -8.95 2.21 6.83
CA MET A 22 -8.56 2.20 8.24
C MET A 22 -8.13 3.58 8.77
N ASN A 23 -8.04 4.59 7.90
CA ASN A 23 -7.58 5.94 8.22
C ASN A 23 -6.21 5.96 8.94
N ILE A 24 -5.26 5.18 8.43
CA ILE A 24 -3.89 5.10 8.99
C ILE A 24 -2.85 5.63 7.99
N SER A 25 -1.80 6.25 8.53
CA SER A 25 -0.63 6.65 7.73
C SER A 25 0.38 5.52 7.58
N GLN A 26 1.26 5.61 6.57
CA GLN A 26 2.38 4.67 6.40
C GLN A 26 3.27 4.62 7.65
N ASN A 27 3.46 5.78 8.28
CA ASN A 27 4.15 5.92 9.56
C ASN A 27 3.51 5.09 10.68
N LYS A 28 2.17 5.11 10.78
CA LYS A 28 1.46 4.30 11.77
C LYS A 28 1.60 2.82 11.46
N LEU A 29 1.36 2.42 10.21
CA LEU A 29 1.49 1.03 9.77
C LEU A 29 2.91 0.48 10.03
N ALA A 30 3.94 1.24 9.69
CA ALA A 30 5.34 0.85 9.90
C ALA A 30 5.67 0.62 11.38
N ARG A 31 5.17 1.48 12.28
CA ARG A 31 5.31 1.29 13.73
C ARG A 31 4.53 0.09 14.25
N ASP A 32 3.31 -0.12 13.78
CA ASP A 32 2.43 -1.19 14.25
C ASP A 32 2.97 -2.59 13.90
N ILE A 33 3.72 -2.72 12.80
CA ILE A 33 4.33 -3.99 12.34
C ILE A 33 5.84 -4.08 12.60
N ASP A 34 6.41 -3.13 13.35
CA ASP A 34 7.83 -3.05 13.71
C ASP A 34 8.80 -3.11 12.51
N VAL A 35 8.55 -2.29 11.49
CA VAL A 35 9.44 -2.15 10.32
C VAL A 35 9.83 -0.69 10.07
N PRO A 36 11.00 -0.45 9.44
CA PRO A 36 11.34 0.89 8.95
C PRO A 36 10.32 1.40 7.93
N ILE A 37 9.92 2.68 8.02
CA ILE A 37 8.97 3.31 7.09
C ILE A 37 9.39 3.16 5.62
N ALA A 38 10.69 3.15 5.34
CA ALA A 38 11.24 2.97 3.99
C ALA A 38 10.73 1.68 3.32
N ARG A 39 10.44 0.62 4.10
CA ARG A 39 9.88 -0.64 3.57
C ARG A 39 8.51 -0.43 2.94
N ILE A 40 7.70 0.49 3.47
CA ILE A 40 6.38 0.81 2.92
C ILE A 40 6.52 1.67 1.66
N ASN A 41 7.48 2.60 1.65
CA ASN A 41 7.77 3.45 0.48
C ASN A 41 8.29 2.66 -0.74
N TYR A 42 8.85 1.47 -0.55
CA TYR A 42 9.25 0.61 -1.68
C TYR A 42 8.07 -0.16 -2.30
N ILE A 43 6.92 -0.17 -1.62
CA ILE A 43 5.72 -0.91 -2.03
C ILE A 43 4.70 0.05 -2.66
N VAL A 44 4.52 1.23 -2.05
CA VAL A 44 3.57 2.28 -2.43
C VAL A 44 4.22 3.33 -3.33
#